data_AF-A0A2G2I6Y7-F1
#
_entry.id   AF-A0A2G2I6Y7-F1
#
_cell.length_a   1.000
_cell.length_b   1.000
_cell.length_c   1.000
_cell.angle_alpha   90.00
_cell.angle_beta   90.00
_cell.angle_gamma   90.00
#
_symmetry.space_group_name_H-M   'P 1'
#
loop_
_entity.id
_entity.type
_entity.pdbx_description
1 polymer ?
#
loop_
_entity_poly.entity_id
_entity_poly.type
_entity_poly.pdbx_seq_one_letter_code
_entity_poly.pdbx_strand_id
1 'polypeptide(L)'
;MKFFEVFIIGVLLLIPINSVASDSKKIDLSEIIPKDEFTKYKDVGDFIDGSPKVTIIVKSEPEDIAEYGPDVVKSITGSDCDRDGEMDNNVKCNAVYYKLWMKYER
;
A
#
# COMPACT_ATOMS: atom_id res chain seq x y z
N MET A 1 -33.36 31.38 22.51
CA MET A 1 -32.41 31.18 21.39
C MET A 1 -31.16 30.44 21.84
N LYS A 2 -30.38 30.93 22.81
CA LYS A 2 -29.15 30.25 23.30
C LYS A 2 -29.33 28.80 23.79
N PHE A 3 -30.44 28.48 24.47
CA PHE A 3 -30.71 27.10 24.92
C PHE A 3 -30.98 26.11 23.77
N PHE A 4 -31.58 26.57 22.67
CA PHE A 4 -31.83 25.75 21.48
C PHE A 4 -30.53 25.48 20.71
N GLU A 5 -29.63 26.46 20.67
CA GLU A 5 -28.30 26.31 20.04
C GLU A 5 -27.44 25.30 20.80
N VAL A 6 -27.43 25.35 22.13
CA VAL A 6 -26.69 24.39 22.97
C VAL A 6 -27.24 22.97 22.82
N PHE A 7 -28.56 22.82 22.70
CA PHE A 7 -29.20 21.52 22.48
C PHE A 7 -28.82 20.91 21.12
N ILE A 8 -28.79 21.71 20.05
CA ILE A 8 -28.39 21.26 18.71
C ILE A 8 -26.92 20.81 18.68
N ILE A 9 -26.02 21.56 19.32
CA ILE A 9 -24.59 21.21 19.38
C ILE A 9 -24.38 19.92 20.18
N GLY A 10 -25.11 19.73 21.28
CA GLY A 10 -25.06 18.51 22.09
C GLY A 10 -25.51 17.27 21.32
N VAL A 11 -26.54 17.39 20.49
CA VAL A 11 -27.04 16.27 19.66
C VAL A 11 -26.05 15.90 18.55
N LEU A 12 -25.36 16.87 17.94
CA LEU A 12 -24.35 16.58 16.91
C LEU A 12 -23.13 15.83 17.47
N LEU A 13 -22.78 16.05 18.74
CA LEU A 13 -21.65 15.38 19.41
C LEU A 13 -21.92 13.91 19.79
N LEU A 14 -23.17 13.44 19.68
CA LEU A 14 -23.58 12.09 20.05
C LEU A 14 -23.53 11.08 18.88
N ILE A 15 -23.11 11.50 17.68
CA ILE A 15 -23.01 10.59 16.53
C ILE A 15 -21.65 9.88 16.59
N PRO A 16 -21.59 8.57 16.92
CA PRO A 16 -20.35 7.83 16.86
C PRO A 16 -19.88 7.72 15.41
N ILE A 17 -18.62 8.06 15.17
CA ILE A 17 -17.98 7.90 13.86
C ILE A 17 -17.59 6.42 13.72
N ASN A 18 -18.52 5.59 13.27
CA ASN A 18 -18.24 4.19 12.99
C ASN A 18 -17.34 4.10 11.76
N SER A 19 -16.05 3.79 11.97
CA SER A 19 -15.12 3.50 10.89
C SER A 19 -15.18 2.00 10.59
N VAL A 20 -15.60 1.64 9.38
CA VAL A 20 -15.61 0.25 8.90
C VAL A 20 -14.39 0.04 8.03
N ALA A 21 -13.43 -0.77 8.49
CA ALA A 21 -12.37 -1.29 7.65
C ALA A 21 -12.93 -2.48 6.86
N SER A 22 -12.94 -2.38 5.53
CA SER A 22 -13.24 -3.50 4.65
C SER A 22 -11.94 -4.17 4.26
N ASP A 23 -11.92 -5.51 4.21
CA ASP A 23 -10.82 -6.23 3.57
C ASP A 23 -10.64 -5.76 2.12
N SER A 24 -9.37 -5.64 1.72
CA SER A 24 -8.97 -5.41 0.33
C SER A 24 -9.45 -6.59 -0.50
N LYS A 25 -10.55 -6.41 -1.25
CA LYS A 25 -10.97 -7.37 -2.28
C LYS A 25 -9.79 -7.49 -3.26
N LYS A 26 -9.26 -8.68 -3.52
CA LYS A 26 -8.23 -8.90 -4.56
C LYS A 26 -8.69 -8.23 -5.86
N ILE A 27 -8.10 -7.09 -6.18
CA ILE A 27 -8.53 -6.25 -7.30
C ILE A 27 -7.87 -6.82 -8.57
N ASP A 28 -8.58 -6.82 -9.71
CA ASP A 28 -7.92 -7.07 -10.98
C ASP A 28 -6.95 -5.92 -11.25
N LEU A 29 -5.66 -6.22 -11.29
CA LEU A 29 -4.58 -5.27 -11.51
C LEU A 29 -4.78 -4.35 -12.72
N SER A 30 -5.46 -4.83 -13.74
CA SER A 30 -5.76 -4.05 -14.95
C SER A 30 -6.92 -3.06 -14.81
N GLU A 31 -7.74 -3.20 -13.76
CA GLU A 31 -8.70 -2.19 -13.34
C GLU A 31 -7.98 -1.03 -12.63
N ILE A 32 -6.79 -1.29 -12.09
CA ILE A 32 -6.00 -0.34 -11.32
C ILE A 32 -4.89 0.32 -12.16
N ILE A 33 -4.25 -0.44 -13.05
CA ILE A 33 -3.16 0.00 -13.91
C ILE A 33 -3.67 0.02 -15.34
N PRO A 34 -4.13 1.17 -15.86
CA PRO A 34 -4.64 1.25 -17.21
C PRO A 34 -3.52 1.10 -18.26
N LYS A 35 -3.89 0.76 -19.51
CA LYS A 35 -2.93 0.48 -20.60
C LYS A 35 -1.99 1.65 -20.85
N ASP A 36 -2.47 2.89 -20.81
CA ASP A 36 -1.67 4.10 -21.01
C ASP A 36 -0.63 4.28 -19.91
N GLU A 37 -0.95 3.95 -18.66
CA GLU A 37 0.02 3.90 -17.57
C GLU A 37 1.05 2.79 -17.80
N PHE A 38 0.60 1.57 -18.10
CA PHE A 38 1.49 0.44 -18.30
C PHE A 38 2.47 0.64 -19.47
N THR A 39 2.03 1.30 -20.55
CA THR A 39 2.88 1.59 -21.71
C THR A 39 4.07 2.51 -21.41
N LYS A 40 4.07 3.22 -20.27
CA LYS A 40 5.17 4.10 -19.86
C LYS A 40 6.39 3.33 -19.34
N TYR A 41 6.19 2.15 -18.76
CA TYR A 41 7.28 1.32 -18.25
C TYR A 41 7.96 0.60 -19.41
N LYS A 42 9.28 0.70 -19.60
CA LYS A 42 9.93 0.06 -20.76
C LYS A 42 10.12 -1.44 -20.56
N ASP A 43 10.45 -1.80 -19.32
CA ASP A 43 10.70 -3.17 -18.89
C ASP A 43 10.18 -3.37 -17.46
N VAL A 44 10.44 -4.57 -16.92
CA VAL A 44 9.98 -4.94 -15.59
C VAL A 44 10.71 -4.19 -14.48
N GLY A 45 11.94 -3.72 -14.72
CA GLY A 45 12.68 -2.89 -13.77
C GLY A 45 12.00 -1.53 -13.61
N ASP A 46 11.71 -0.87 -14.73
CA ASP A 46 10.94 0.38 -14.75
C ASP A 46 9.58 0.24 -14.04
N PHE A 47 8.91 -0.90 -14.25
CA PHE A 47 7.65 -1.20 -13.58
C PHE A 47 7.81 -1.34 -12.06
N ILE A 48 8.78 -2.13 -11.60
CA ILE A 48 9.08 -2.32 -10.17
C ILE A 48 9.45 -0.98 -9.50
N ASP A 49 10.22 -0.14 -10.19
CA ASP A 49 10.63 1.17 -9.70
C ASP A 49 9.45 2.13 -9.58
N GLY A 50 8.54 2.11 -10.55
CA GLY A 50 7.30 2.89 -10.55
C GLY A 50 6.20 2.38 -9.62
N SER A 51 6.29 1.15 -9.13
CA SER A 51 5.30 0.58 -8.21
C SER A 51 5.29 1.31 -6.85
N PRO A 52 4.12 1.39 -6.20
CA PRO A 52 4.01 1.84 -4.81
C PRO A 52 5.02 1.14 -3.91
N LYS A 53 5.57 1.90 -2.96
CA LYS A 53 6.51 1.37 -1.98
C LYS A 53 5.79 1.08 -0.67
N VAL A 54 6.05 -0.10 -0.13
CA VAL A 54 5.56 -0.53 1.19
C VAL A 54 6.75 -0.69 2.11
N THR A 55 6.59 -0.26 3.35
CA THR A 55 7.60 -0.40 4.40
C THR A 55 7.06 -1.35 5.46
N ILE A 56 7.85 -2.37 5.80
CA ILE A 56 7.53 -3.28 6.91
C ILE A 56 8.61 -3.19 7.97
N ILE A 57 8.21 -3.39 9.23
CA ILE A 57 9.13 -3.54 10.34
C ILE A 57 9.57 -5.00 10.38
N VAL A 58 10.89 -5.21 10.40
CA VAL A 58 11.50 -6.53 10.53
C VAL A 58 12.26 -6.63 11.83
N LYS A 59 12.53 -7.86 12.25
CA LYS A 59 13.37 -8.10 13.42
C LYS A 59 14.77 -7.55 13.16
N SER A 60 15.28 -6.76 14.08
CA SER A 60 16.66 -6.27 14.06
C SER A 60 17.63 -7.43 14.27
N GLU A 61 18.74 -7.44 13.54
CA GLU A 61 19.76 -8.48 13.67
C GLU A 61 20.64 -8.23 14.91
N PRO A 62 21.30 -9.26 15.47
CA PRO A 62 22.18 -9.09 16.63
C PRO A 62 23.28 -8.04 16.43
N GLU A 63 23.82 -7.94 15.22
CA GLU A 63 24.83 -6.94 14.85
C GLU A 63 24.26 -5.52 14.93
N ASP A 64 23.04 -5.30 14.44
CA ASP A 64 22.34 -4.02 14.52
C ASP A 64 22.09 -3.64 15.99
N ILE A 65 21.70 -4.60 16.84
CA ILE A 65 21.46 -4.38 18.27
C ILE A 65 22.77 -4.04 19.00
N ALA A 66 23.88 -4.69 18.64
CA ALA A 66 25.18 -4.43 19.23
C ALA A 66 25.72 -3.03 18.88
N GLU A 67 25.43 -2.55 17.67
CA GLU A 67 25.87 -1.22 17.20
C GLU A 67 24.97 -0.09 17.69
N TYR A 68 23.64 -0.26 17.62
CA TYR A 68 22.67 0.82 17.83
C TYR A 68 21.89 0.71 19.14
N GLY A 69 22.06 -0.38 19.90
CA GLY A 69 21.41 -0.63 21.18
C GLY A 69 20.11 -1.45 21.09
N PRO A 70 19.52 -1.83 22.23
CA PRO A 70 18.37 -2.74 22.30
C PRO A 70 17.08 -2.18 21.71
N ASP A 71 16.94 -0.86 21.63
CA ASP A 71 15.74 -0.19 21.11
C ASP A 71 15.80 0.04 19.59
N VAL A 72 16.79 -0.54 18.89
CA VAL A 72 16.92 -0.40 17.43
C VAL A 72 15.75 -1.06 16.71
N VAL A 73 15.11 -0.30 15.81
CA VAL A 73 14.04 -0.79 14.94
C VAL A 73 14.55 -0.83 13.51
N LYS A 74 14.48 -2.01 12.90
CA LYS A 74 14.82 -2.20 11.49
C LYS A 74 13.55 -2.22 10.65
N SER A 75 13.55 -1.44 9.58
CA SER A 75 12.50 -1.47 8.58
C SER A 75 13.09 -1.76 7.21
N ILE A 76 12.38 -2.54 6.40
CA ILE A 76 12.71 -2.70 4.98
C ILE A 76 11.61 -2.05 4.16
N THR A 77 12.01 -1.45 3.03
CA THR A 77 11.09 -0.87 2.05
C THR A 77 11.26 -1.62 0.73
N GLY A 78 10.14 -1.99 0.12
CA GLY A 78 10.09 -2.75 -1.11
C GLY A 78 8.89 -2.33 -1.96
N SER A 79 8.77 -2.94 -3.13
CA SER A 79 7.69 -2.63 -4.06
C SER A 79 6.45 -3.48 -3.77
N ASP A 80 5.28 -2.89 -3.96
CA ASP A 80 3.97 -3.54 -4.01
C ASP A 80 3.48 -3.49 -5.46
N CYS A 81 3.77 -4.55 -6.21
CA CYS A 81 3.55 -4.62 -7.64
C CYS A 81 2.11 -5.00 -8.00
N ASP A 82 1.41 -5.76 -7.14
CA ASP A 82 -0.01 -6.06 -7.31
C ASP A 82 -0.98 -5.16 -6.54
N ARG A 83 -0.47 -4.11 -5.91
CA ARG A 83 -1.25 -3.07 -5.21
C ARG A 83 -2.15 -3.66 -4.12
N ASP A 84 -1.67 -4.73 -3.46
CA ASP A 84 -2.37 -5.42 -2.38
C ASP A 84 -1.97 -4.92 -0.98
N GLY A 85 -0.98 -4.03 -0.90
CA GLY A 85 -0.44 -3.46 0.34
C GLY A 85 0.66 -4.31 0.97
N GLU A 86 1.06 -5.43 0.35
CA GLU A 86 2.13 -6.30 0.81
C GLU A 86 3.43 -6.05 0.02
N MET A 87 4.55 -6.36 0.65
CA MET A 87 5.85 -6.26 -0.01
C MET A 87 6.08 -7.45 -0.93
N ASP A 88 6.24 -7.18 -2.22
CA ASP A 88 6.45 -8.18 -3.23
C ASP A 88 7.92 -8.52 -3.44
N ASN A 89 8.15 -9.79 -3.79
CA ASN A 89 9.44 -10.23 -4.31
C ASN A 89 9.49 -10.07 -5.84
N ASN A 90 10.69 -10.16 -6.39
CA ASN A 90 10.92 -10.02 -7.83
C ASN A 90 10.11 -11.02 -8.66
N VAL A 91 9.87 -12.23 -8.16
CA VAL A 91 9.09 -13.26 -8.87
C VAL A 91 7.63 -12.84 -9.02
N LYS A 92 7.03 -12.32 -7.94
CA LYS A 92 5.65 -11.82 -7.93
C LYS A 92 5.51 -10.61 -8.84
N CYS A 93 6.41 -9.62 -8.74
CA CYS A 93 6.44 -8.46 -9.64
C CYS A 93 6.58 -8.84 -11.12
N ASN A 94 7.47 -9.78 -11.46
CA ASN A 94 7.63 -10.26 -12.83
C ASN A 94 6.35 -10.91 -13.37
N ALA A 95 5.68 -11.71 -12.53
CA ALA A 95 4.43 -12.35 -12.91
C ALA A 95 3.31 -11.33 -13.17
N VAL A 96 3.23 -10.26 -12.36
CA VAL A 96 2.28 -9.16 -12.56
C VAL A 96 2.55 -8.44 -13.86
N TYR A 97 3.81 -8.03 -14.08
CA TYR A 97 4.23 -7.35 -15.30
C TYR A 97 3.87 -8.16 -16.54
N TYR A 98 4.18 -9.46 -16.54
CA TYR A 98 3.87 -10.33 -17.66
C TYR A 98 2.37 -10.50 -17.89
N LYS A 99 1.54 -10.56 -16.83
CA LYS A 99 0.08 -10.58 -16.98
C LYS A 99 -0.45 -9.33 -17.67
N LEU A 100 0.04 -8.15 -17.29
CA LEU A 100 -0.34 -6.88 -17.93
C LEU A 100 0.16 -6.80 -19.38
N TRP A 101 1.38 -7.29 -19.62
CA TRP A 101 1.97 -7.39 -20.96
C TRP A 101 1.10 -8.22 -21.91
N MET A 102 0.68 -9.42 -21.46
CA MET A 102 -0.22 -10.29 -22.22
C MET A 102 -1.61 -9.67 -22.40
N LYS A 103 -2.16 -9.03 -21.37
CA LYS A 103 -3.50 -8.41 -21.43
C LYS A 103 -3.57 -7.23 -22.39
N TYR A 104 -2.49 -6.45 -22.48
CA TYR A 104 -2.44 -5.26 -23.33
C TYR A 104 -1.80 -5.50 -24.70
N GLU A 105 -1.38 -6.74 -24.99
CA GLU A 105 -0.78 -7.14 -26.27
C GLU A 105 0.40 -6.24 -26.66
N ARG A 106 1.30 -6.02 -25.69
CA ARG A 106 2.54 -5.27 -25.89
C ARG A 106 3.69 -6.19 -26.29
#